data_AF-A0A8T3AX51-F1
#
_entry.id   AF-A0A8T3AX51-F1
#
_cell.length_a   1.000
_cell.length_b   1.000
_cell.length_c   1.000
_cell.angle_alpha   90.00
_cell.angle_beta   90.00
_cell.angle_gamma   90.00
#
_symmetry.space_group_name_H-M   'P 1'
#
loop_
_entity.id
_entity.type
_entity.pdbx_description
1 polymer ?
#
loop_
_entity_poly.entity_id
_entity_poly.type
_entity_poly.pdbx_seq_one_letter_code
_entity_poly.pdbx_strand_id
1 'polypeptide(L)'
;MSGHGATFMLLYGGELQVDDKFAPSYYGGRNRPLHVPRNINLERLKLRILRALKYDPTKFSVNLVCRVSVGNEFVASYVEDDNVCEVLLCQAETEFLILYVDVEEKNVSEDNIEPPNS
;
A
#
# COMPACT_ATOMS: atom_id res chain seq x y z
N MET A 1 -24.75 -2.61 13.51
CA MET A 1 -23.44 -3.08 13.00
C MET A 1 -22.44 -1.98 13.28
N SER A 2 -21.46 -2.23 14.14
CA SER A 2 -20.52 -1.21 14.62
C SER A 2 -19.53 -0.86 13.50
N GLY A 3 -19.45 0.41 13.12
CA GLY A 3 -18.71 0.93 11.96
C GLY A 3 -17.19 0.98 12.12
N HIS A 4 -16.56 -0.12 12.52
CA HIS A 4 -15.11 -0.19 12.71
C HIS A 4 -14.42 -0.44 11.36
N GLY A 5 -13.91 0.60 10.70
CA GLY A 5 -13.01 0.39 9.54
C GLY A 5 -11.69 -0.29 9.92
N ALA A 6 -10.88 -0.64 8.93
CA ALA A 6 -9.53 -1.16 9.14
C ALA A 6 -8.55 0.00 9.43
N THR A 7 -7.59 -0.24 10.32
CA THR A 7 -6.56 0.75 10.67
C THR A 7 -5.17 0.21 10.36
N PHE A 8 -4.42 0.95 9.55
CA PHE A 8 -3.05 0.63 9.16
C PHE A 8 -2.07 1.67 9.71
N MET A 9 -0.85 1.27 10.05
CA MET A 9 0.31 2.17 10.04
C MET A 9 0.96 2.13 8.67
N LEU A 10 0.93 3.25 7.97
CA LEU A 10 1.73 3.41 6.76
C LEU A 10 3.18 3.69 7.18
N LEU A 11 4.14 2.96 6.64
CA LEU A 11 5.56 3.34 6.66
C LEU A 11 5.98 3.72 5.23
N TYR A 12 6.53 4.92 5.05
CA TYR A 12 6.80 5.48 3.72
C TYR A 12 8.05 6.36 3.68
N GLY A 13 8.66 6.48 2.49
CA GLY A 13 9.86 7.30 2.25
C GLY A 13 11.14 6.79 2.92
N GLY A 14 11.14 5.53 3.35
CA GLY A 14 12.32 4.76 3.76
C GLY A 14 12.49 3.53 2.86
N GLU A 15 13.42 2.65 3.22
CA GLU A 15 13.78 1.47 2.44
C GLU A 15 13.25 0.20 3.10
N LEU A 16 12.45 -0.58 2.35
CA LEU A 16 12.03 -1.92 2.76
C LEU A 16 13.01 -2.95 2.19
N GLN A 17 13.57 -3.77 3.07
CA GLN A 17 14.34 -4.96 2.71
C GLN A 17 13.57 -6.20 3.17
N VAL A 18 13.51 -7.20 2.30
CA VAL A 18 12.87 -8.48 2.57
C VAL A 18 13.93 -9.56 2.36
N ASP A 19 14.16 -10.38 3.38
CA ASP A 19 15.15 -11.47 3.31
C ASP A 19 14.59 -12.73 2.64
N ASP A 20 15.42 -13.77 2.51
CA ASP A 20 15.05 -15.05 1.89
C ASP A 20 13.94 -15.81 2.65
N LYS A 21 13.62 -15.41 3.89
CA LYS A 21 12.52 -15.95 4.70
C LYS A 21 11.29 -15.04 4.67
N PHE A 22 11.28 -14.05 3.79
CA PHE A 22 10.25 -13.03 3.70
C PHE A 22 10.14 -12.13 4.93
N ALA A 23 11.14 -12.08 5.81
CA ALA A 23 11.10 -11.22 6.98
C ALA A 23 11.37 -9.75 6.60
N PRO A 24 10.47 -8.80 6.92
CA PRO A 24 10.65 -7.41 6.55
C PRO A 24 11.52 -6.64 7.55
N SER A 25 12.51 -5.92 7.03
CA SER A 25 13.27 -4.89 7.73
C SER A 25 13.04 -3.53 7.08
N TYR A 26 12.80 -2.48 7.87
CA TYR A 26 12.51 -1.15 7.33
C TYR A 26 13.46 -0.11 7.93
N TYR A 27 14.11 0.65 7.06
CA TYR A 27 15.14 1.60 7.44
C TYR A 27 14.78 3.02 7.02
N GLY A 28 14.86 3.94 7.98
CA GLY A 28 14.49 5.33 7.78
C GLY A 28 12.98 5.53 7.57
N GLY A 29 12.64 6.62 6.89
CA GLY A 29 11.26 6.94 6.52
C GLY A 29 10.43 7.59 7.62
N ARG A 30 9.12 7.61 7.38
CA ARG A 30 8.10 8.22 8.24
C ARG A 30 6.95 7.25 8.44
N ASN A 31 6.15 7.49 9.48
CA ASN A 31 4.94 6.72 9.72
C ASN A 31 3.69 7.61 9.72
N ARG A 32 2.55 7.03 9.34
CA ARG A 32 1.26 7.71 9.38
C ARG A 32 0.12 6.71 9.56
N PRO A 33 -0.78 6.89 10.55
CA PRO A 33 -1.97 6.06 10.65
C PRO A 33 -2.96 6.37 9.51
N LEU A 34 -3.60 5.33 9.00
CA LEU A 34 -4.66 5.43 8.00
C LEU A 34 -5.86 4.57 8.39
N HIS A 35 -7.03 5.18 8.43
CA HIS A 35 -8.30 4.49 8.63
C HIS A 35 -9.08 4.38 7.32
N VAL A 36 -9.54 3.17 6.98
CA VAL A 36 -10.23 2.87 5.73
C VAL A 36 -11.50 2.03 5.94
N PRO A 37 -12.50 2.14 5.05
CA PRO A 37 -13.64 1.22 5.05
C PRO A 37 -13.21 -0.22 4.79
N ARG A 38 -13.97 -1.20 5.32
CA ARG A 38 -13.67 -2.63 5.17
C ARG A 38 -13.87 -3.17 3.76
N ASN A 39 -14.82 -2.61 3.03
CA ASN A 39 -15.16 -3.03 1.67
C ASN A 39 -14.43 -2.20 0.60
N ILE A 40 -13.25 -1.67 0.94
CA ILE A 40 -12.42 -0.93 0.01
C ILE A 40 -11.65 -1.94 -0.86
N ASN A 41 -11.72 -1.78 -2.17
CA ASN A 41 -10.85 -2.54 -3.07
C ASN A 41 -9.44 -1.93 -3.10
N LEU A 42 -8.48 -2.68 -3.64
CA LEU A 42 -7.07 -2.32 -3.67
C LEU A 42 -6.84 -0.97 -4.36
N GLU A 43 -7.47 -0.73 -5.51
CA GLU A 43 -7.33 0.53 -6.24
C GLU A 43 -7.77 1.75 -5.41
N ARG A 44 -8.93 1.64 -4.74
CA ARG A 44 -9.40 2.71 -3.84
C ARG A 44 -8.51 2.85 -2.61
N LEU A 45 -7.95 1.76 -2.09
CA LEU A 45 -6.99 1.79 -0.99
C LEU A 45 -5.72 2.56 -1.40
N LYS A 46 -5.12 2.23 -2.55
CA LYS A 46 -3.96 2.92 -3.13
C LYS A 46 -4.23 4.42 -3.31
N LEU A 47 -5.39 4.78 -3.88
CA LEU A 47 -5.81 6.19 -4.01
C LEU A 47 -5.90 6.90 -2.66
N ARG A 48 -6.44 6.24 -1.65
CA ARG A 48 -6.61 6.79 -0.30
C ARG A 48 -5.29 6.97 0.41
N ILE A 49 -4.34 6.05 0.20
CA ILE A 49 -2.95 6.15 0.67
C ILE A 49 -2.26 7.36 0.03
N LEU A 50 -2.28 7.49 -1.30
CA LEU A 50 -1.68 8.63 -2.01
C LEU A 50 -2.20 9.98 -1.47
N ARG A 51 -3.53 10.10 -1.34
CA ARG A 51 -4.16 11.30 -0.76
C ARG A 51 -3.73 11.55 0.68
N ALA A 52 -3.66 10.51 1.51
CA ALA A 52 -3.20 10.64 2.88
C ALA A 52 -1.74 11.11 2.95
N LEU A 53 -0.89 10.62 2.05
CA LEU A 53 0.52 10.99 1.96
C LEU A 53 0.77 12.30 1.20
N LYS A 54 -0.29 12.95 0.68
CA LYS A 54 -0.25 14.21 -0.10
C LYS A 54 0.48 14.08 -1.45
N TYR A 55 0.45 12.89 -2.06
CA TYR A 55 0.89 12.69 -3.43
C TYR A 55 -0.27 12.87 -4.41
N ASP A 56 0.02 13.41 -5.60
CA ASP A 56 -0.94 13.56 -6.69
C ASP A 56 -1.22 12.19 -7.33
N PRO A 57 -2.44 11.63 -7.23
CA PRO A 57 -2.72 10.30 -7.77
C PRO A 57 -2.69 10.23 -9.30
N THR A 58 -2.66 11.37 -9.99
CA THR A 58 -2.49 11.40 -11.45
C THR A 58 -1.03 11.18 -11.85
N LYS A 59 -0.08 11.51 -10.96
CA LYS A 59 1.36 11.44 -11.21
C LYS A 59 2.06 10.30 -10.48
N PHE A 60 1.48 9.80 -9.40
CA PHE A 60 2.11 8.79 -8.56
C PHE A 60 1.25 7.53 -8.42
N SER A 61 1.91 6.39 -8.30
CA SER A 61 1.37 5.10 -7.89
C SER A 61 2.01 4.65 -6.58
N VAL A 62 1.42 3.63 -5.95
CA VAL A 62 2.02 3.00 -4.77
C VAL A 62 2.05 1.49 -4.90
N ASN A 63 3.17 0.92 -4.45
CA ASN A 63 3.32 -0.51 -4.20
C ASN A 63 3.24 -0.75 -2.69
N LEU A 64 2.57 -1.83 -2.33
CA LEU A 64 2.16 -2.09 -0.95
C LEU A 64 2.68 -3.44 -0.50
N VAL A 65 3.35 -3.46 0.66
CA VAL A 65 3.74 -4.70 1.33
C VAL A 65 3.22 -4.64 2.76
N CYS A 66 2.43 -5.62 3.18
CA CYS A 66 1.93 -5.72 4.53
C CYS A 66 2.83 -6.63 5.36
N ARG A 67 3.10 -6.24 6.62
CA ARG A 67 3.70 -7.13 7.61
C ARG A 67 2.59 -7.94 8.28
N VAL A 68 2.65 -9.26 8.11
CA VAL A 68 1.64 -10.19 8.63
C VAL A 68 2.29 -11.12 9.65
N SER A 69 1.58 -11.43 10.74
CA SER A 69 2.01 -12.42 11.72
C SER A 69 1.67 -13.83 11.23
N VAL A 70 2.66 -14.73 11.18
CA VAL A 70 2.49 -16.14 10.85
C VAL A 70 3.16 -16.97 11.93
N GLY A 71 2.34 -17.55 12.82
CA GLY A 71 2.86 -18.20 14.03
C GLY A 71 3.57 -17.18 14.93
N ASN A 72 4.86 -17.43 15.20
CA ASN A 72 5.71 -16.55 16.02
C ASN A 72 6.60 -15.62 15.19
N GLU A 73 6.42 -15.59 13.87
CA GLU A 73 7.24 -14.82 12.94
C GLU A 73 6.40 -13.75 12.21
N PHE A 74 7.11 -12.77 11.62
CA PHE A 74 6.49 -11.75 10.78
C PHE A 74 7.02 -11.86 9.36
N VAL A 75 6.11 -11.89 8.40
CA VAL A 75 6.44 -12.02 6.98
C VAL A 75 5.87 -10.85 6.18
N ALA A 76 6.56 -10.49 5.09
CA ALA A 76 6.11 -9.56 4.08
C ALA A 76 5.10 -10.24 3.16
N SER A 77 3.93 -9.61 2.98
CA SER A 77 2.90 -10.00 2.04
C SER A 77 2.67 -8.88 1.03
N TYR A 78 2.98 -9.14 -0.23
CA TYR A 78 2.79 -8.19 -1.33
C TYR A 78 1.31 -8.09 -1.67
N VAL A 79 0.76 -6.86 -1.64
CA VAL A 79 -0.67 -6.62 -1.89
C VAL A 79 -0.89 -6.35 -3.38
N GLU A 80 -0.81 -7.42 -4.16
CA GLU A 80 -0.83 -7.36 -5.63
C GLU A 80 -2.24 -7.39 -6.22
N ASP A 81 -3.22 -7.96 -5.49
CA ASP A 81 -4.60 -8.10 -5.95
C ASP A 81 -5.64 -7.85 -4.84
N ASP A 82 -6.91 -7.83 -5.26
CA ASP A 82 -8.04 -7.60 -4.36
C ASP A 82 -8.24 -8.75 -3.34
N ASN A 83 -7.87 -9.99 -3.67
CA ASN A 83 -8.02 -11.12 -2.74
C ASN A 83 -7.07 -10.96 -1.55
N VAL A 84 -5.81 -10.62 -1.80
CA VAL A 84 -4.83 -10.33 -0.74
C VAL A 84 -5.29 -9.11 0.07
N CYS A 85 -5.77 -8.06 -0.60
CA CYS A 85 -6.31 -6.88 0.06
C CYS A 85 -7.46 -7.21 1.02
N GLU A 86 -8.42 -8.03 0.59
CA GLU A 86 -9.56 -8.46 1.41
C GLU A 86 -9.13 -9.27 2.64
N VAL A 87 -8.18 -10.18 2.49
CA VAL A 87 -7.62 -10.97 3.61
C VAL A 87 -6.97 -10.04 4.64
N LEU A 88 -6.19 -9.05 4.19
CA LEU A 88 -5.55 -8.08 5.08
C LEU A 88 -6.55 -7.17 5.78
N LEU A 89 -7.60 -6.74 5.09
CA LEU A 89 -8.67 -5.93 5.68
C LEU A 89 -9.42 -6.70 6.76
N CYS A 90 -9.64 -8.01 6.58
CA CYS A 90 -10.20 -8.89 7.61
C CYS A 90 -9.28 -9.00 8.83
N GLN A 91 -7.97 -9.16 8.63
CA GLN A 91 -7.02 -9.26 9.74
C GLN A 91 -6.86 -7.93 10.50
N ALA A 92 -6.92 -6.80 9.79
CA ALA A 92 -6.89 -5.47 10.39
C ALA A 92 -8.10 -5.15 11.29
N GLU A 93 -9.10 -6.03 11.36
CA GLU A 93 -10.21 -5.91 12.31
C GLU A 93 -9.80 -6.26 13.74
N THR A 94 -8.90 -7.22 13.89
CA THR A 94 -8.47 -7.74 15.19
C THR A 94 -7.10 -7.24 15.58
N GLU A 95 -6.31 -6.79 14.61
CA GLU A 95 -4.91 -6.43 14.80
C GLU A 95 -4.56 -5.13 14.09
N PHE A 96 -3.52 -4.49 14.60
CA PHE A 96 -2.94 -3.33 13.95
C PHE A 96 -1.93 -3.77 12.90
N LEU A 97 -2.18 -3.48 11.62
CA LEU A 97 -1.30 -3.88 10.53
C LEU A 97 -0.35 -2.77 10.10
N ILE A 98 0.90 -3.16 9.82
CA ILE A 98 1.91 -2.30 9.21
C ILE A 98 1.88 -2.49 7.70
N LEU A 99 1.72 -1.39 6.97
CA LEU A 99 1.77 -1.34 5.52
C LEU A 99 2.97 -0.51 5.08
N TYR A 100 3.97 -1.16 4.50
CA TYR A 100 5.07 -0.49 3.82
C TYR A 100 4.57 0.04 2.49
N VAL A 101 4.77 1.33 2.26
CA VAL A 101 4.30 2.05 1.08
C VAL A 101 5.51 2.55 0.32
N ASP A 102 5.72 1.97 -0.85
CA ASP A 102 6.63 2.50 -1.85
C ASP A 102 5.86 3.39 -2.82
N VAL A 103 6.40 4.58 -3.12
CA VAL A 103 5.73 5.60 -3.95
C VAL A 103 6.55 5.81 -5.20
N GLU A 104 5.93 5.54 -6.35
CA GLU A 104 6.59 5.62 -7.66
C GLU A 104 5.94 6.70 -8.52
N GLU A 105 6.75 7.41 -9.30
CA GLU A 105 6.24 8.31 -10.33
C GLU A 105 5.75 7.49 -11.53
N LYS A 106 4.56 7.81 -12.02
CA LYS A 106 3.99 7.18 -13.20
C LYS A 106 4.77 7.66 -14.41
N ASN A 107 5.39 6.73 -15.12
CA ASN A 107 5.98 7.02 -16.42
C ASN A 107 4.84 7.36 -17.40
N VAL A 108 4.66 8.64 -17.72
CA VAL A 108 3.83 9.06 -18.85
C VAL A 108 4.70 8.89 -20.08
N SER A 109 4.56 7.78 -20.80
CA SER A 109 5.13 7.66 -22.14
C SER A 109 4.50 8.73 -23.03
N GLU A 110 5.30 9.65 -23.57
CA GLU A 110 4.91 10.70 -24.54
C GLU A 110 4.52 10.14 -25.93
N ASP A 111 4.11 8.87 -26.02
CA ASP A 111 3.74 8.24 -27.28
C ASP A 111 2.23 8.41 -27.51
N ASN A 112 1.82 9.58 -28.03
CA ASN A 112 0.61 9.78 -28.85
C ASN A 112 0.47 11.25 -29.32
N ILE A 113 1.54 11.83 -29.85
CA ILE A 113 1.41 12.99 -30.73
C ILE A 113 1.59 12.48 -32.16
N GLU A 114 0.53 11.94 -32.76
CA GLU A 114 0.49 11.87 -34.22
C GLU A 114 0.61 13.31 -34.76
N PRO A 115 1.60 13.61 -35.61
CA PRO A 115 1.67 14.93 -36.23
C PRO A 115 0.43 15.13 -37.11
N PRO A 116 -0.16 16.34 -37.17
CA PRO A 116 -1.26 16.59 -38.08
C PRO A 116 -0.77 16.36 -39.52
N ASN A 117 -1.42 15.43 -40.22
CA ASN A 117 -1.16 15.11 -41.61
C ASN A 117 -1.00 16.40 -42.44
N SER A 118 0.15 16.50 -43.13
CA SER A 118 0.44 17.55 -44.12
C SER A 118 -0.18 17.24 -45.47
#